data_AF-A0A497GUZ3-F1
#
_entry.id   AF-A0A497GUZ3-F1
#
_cell.length_a   1.000
_cell.length_b   1.000
_cell.length_c   1.000
_cell.angle_alpha   90.00
_cell.angle_beta   90.00
_cell.angle_gamma   90.00
#
_symmetry.space_group_name_H-M   'P 1'
#
loop_
_entity.id
_entity.type
_entity.pdbx_description
1 polymer ?
#
loop_
_entity_poly.entity_id
_entity_poly.type
_entity_poly.pdbx_seq_one_letter_code
_entity_poly.pdbx_strand_id
1 'polypeptide(L)'
;MRRAEGQAMERDLLERVRVIRGLVGEIERRAPEVVSRAAERLRARVEELSKDVEYNRMRLEMELALLADRADVTEECVRLNSHCEQFERICAGREPGGRRLNFVVQEMHREANTIGSKSQDLEIGEHVLSLKEEIERIREQVQNVE
;
A
#
# COMPACT_ATOMS: atom_id res chain seq x y z
N MET A 1 30.28 1.46 21.90
CA MET A 1 28.89 1.02 22.16
C MET A 1 27.88 1.87 21.39
N ARG A 2 27.62 3.15 21.74
CA ARG A 2 26.61 3.99 21.06
C ARG A 2 26.64 4.02 19.52
N ARG A 3 27.82 4.07 18.88
CA ARG A 3 27.92 4.03 17.41
C ARG A 3 27.59 2.67 16.79
N ALA A 4 27.91 1.57 17.48
CA ALA A 4 27.63 0.22 16.99
C ALA A 4 26.14 -0.13 17.13
N GLU A 5 25.51 0.34 18.22
CA GLU A 5 24.05 0.23 18.43
C GLU A 5 23.29 1.04 17.38
N GLY A 6 23.69 2.28 17.10
CA GLY A 6 23.09 3.10 16.05
C GLY A 6 23.19 2.46 14.66
N GLN A 7 24.35 1.88 14.33
CA GLN A 7 24.54 1.17 13.05
C GLN A 7 23.72 -0.13 12.96
N ALA A 8 23.57 -0.87 14.06
CA ALA A 8 22.74 -2.08 14.07
C ALA A 8 21.27 -1.73 13.86
N MET A 9 20.81 -0.65 14.49
CA MET A 9 19.43 -0.18 14.36
C MET A 9 19.14 0.39 12.97
N GLU A 10 20.05 1.18 12.41
CA GLU A 10 19.93 1.67 11.02
C GLU A 10 19.78 0.50 10.05
N ARG A 11 20.59 -0.55 10.20
CA ARG A 11 20.47 -1.76 9.37
C ARG A 11 19.12 -2.45 9.53
N ASP A 12 18.60 -2.57 10.75
CA ASP A 12 17.28 -3.18 10.99
C ASP A 12 16.17 -2.37 10.32
N LEU A 13 16.16 -1.05 10.51
CA LEU A 13 15.20 -0.15 9.87
C LEU A 13 15.22 -0.27 8.34
N LEU A 14 16.41 -0.30 7.73
CA LEU A 14 16.56 -0.45 6.28
C LEU A 14 16.17 -1.84 5.77
N GLU A 15 16.29 -2.90 6.58
CA GLU A 15 15.76 -4.22 6.24
C GLU A 15 14.24 -4.22 6.22
N ARG A 16 13.60 -3.59 7.22
CA ARG A 16 12.13 -3.45 7.26
C ARG A 16 11.59 -2.67 6.08
N VAL A 17 12.26 -1.58 5.69
CA VAL A 17 11.87 -0.83 4.48
C VAL A 17 11.97 -1.71 3.23
N ARG A 18 12.99 -2.58 3.13
CA ARG A 18 13.08 -3.56 2.03
C ARG A 18 11.93 -4.56 2.03
N VAL A 19 11.52 -5.06 3.20
CA VAL A 19 10.33 -5.93 3.33
C VAL A 19 9.07 -5.19 2.86
N ILE A 20 8.88 -3.95 3.29
CA ILE A 20 7.75 -3.10 2.88
C ILE A 20 7.70 -2.96 1.36
N ARG A 21 8.83 -2.63 0.70
CA ARG A 21 8.89 -2.52 -0.76
C ARG A 21 8.55 -3.84 -1.47
N GLY A 22 8.98 -4.97 -0.90
CA GLY A 22 8.61 -6.30 -1.38
C GLY A 22 7.09 -6.51 -1.37
N LEU A 23 6.45 -6.21 -0.23
CA LEU A 23 4.99 -6.31 -0.07
C LEU A 23 4.23 -5.37 -1.01
N VAL A 24 4.70 -4.13 -1.21
CA VAL A 24 4.12 -3.21 -2.20
C VAL A 24 4.20 -3.81 -3.61
N GLY A 25 5.32 -4.43 -3.97
CA GLY A 25 5.47 -5.09 -5.26
C GLY A 25 4.51 -6.27 -5.46
N GLU A 26 4.17 -7.04 -4.42
CA GLU A 26 3.13 -8.07 -4.52
C GLU A 26 1.74 -7.46 -4.76
N ILE A 27 1.42 -6.37 -4.05
CA ILE A 27 0.15 -5.66 -4.22
C ILE A 27 0.03 -5.09 -5.64
N GLU A 28 1.09 -4.47 -6.16
CA GLU A 28 1.13 -3.93 -7.53
C GLU A 28 0.91 -5.01 -8.60
N ARG A 29 1.43 -6.22 -8.38
CA ARG A 29 1.19 -7.37 -9.28
C ARG A 29 -0.25 -7.88 -9.21
N ARG A 30 -0.85 -7.88 -8.02
CA ARG A 30 -2.19 -8.43 -7.79
C ARG A 30 -3.31 -7.45 -8.18
N ALA A 31 -3.12 -6.16 -7.98
CA ALA A 31 -4.17 -5.14 -8.16
C ALA A 31 -4.88 -5.19 -9.54
N PRO A 32 -4.18 -5.36 -10.68
CA PRO A 32 -4.84 -5.47 -11.98
C PRO A 32 -5.80 -6.66 -12.09
N GLU A 33 -5.44 -7.81 -11.50
CA GLU A 33 -6.28 -9.01 -11.50
C GLU A 33 -7.56 -8.79 -10.68
N VAL A 34 -7.47 -8.08 -9.56
CA VAL A 34 -8.59 -7.77 -8.68
C VAL A 34 -9.63 -6.91 -9.41
N VAL A 35 -9.16 -5.85 -10.09
CA VAL A 35 -10.02 -4.98 -10.90
C VAL A 35 -10.70 -5.78 -12.01
N SER A 36 -9.93 -6.60 -12.75
CA SER A 36 -10.48 -7.40 -13.85
C SER A 36 -11.54 -8.39 -13.37
N ARG A 37 -11.27 -9.14 -12.30
CA ARG A 37 -12.22 -10.11 -11.73
C ARG A 37 -13.48 -9.44 -11.20
N ALA A 38 -13.35 -8.28 -10.57
CA ALA A 38 -14.50 -7.53 -10.08
C ALA A 38 -15.39 -7.03 -11.23
N ALA A 39 -14.78 -6.57 -12.32
CA ALA A 39 -15.47 -6.16 -13.54
C ALA A 39 -16.22 -7.33 -14.19
N GLU A 40 -15.56 -8.48 -14.36
CA GLU A 40 -16.17 -9.70 -14.91
C GLU A 40 -17.37 -10.17 -14.08
N ARG A 41 -17.22 -10.21 -12.75
CA ARG A 41 -18.30 -10.60 -11.84
C ARG A 41 -19.51 -9.67 -11.95
N LEU A 42 -19.29 -8.37 -12.07
CA LEU A 42 -20.39 -7.40 -12.24
C LEU A 42 -21.08 -7.59 -13.59
N ARG A 43 -20.32 -7.77 -14.69
CA ARG A 43 -20.89 -8.06 -16.01
C ARG A 43 -21.76 -9.32 -15.99
N ALA A 44 -21.22 -10.43 -15.49
CA ALA A 44 -21.95 -11.69 -15.40
C ALA A 44 -23.23 -11.56 -14.57
N ARG A 45 -23.19 -10.81 -13.47
CA ARG A 45 -24.37 -10.59 -12.63
C ARG A 45 -25.44 -9.75 -13.32
N VAL A 46 -25.04 -8.72 -14.06
CA VAL A 46 -25.99 -7.90 -14.84
C VAL A 46 -26.62 -8.72 -15.97
N GLU A 47 -25.84 -9.50 -16.70
CA GLU A 47 -26.34 -10.41 -17.74
C GLU A 47 -27.34 -11.44 -17.17
N GLU A 48 -27.02 -12.02 -16.02
CA GLU A 48 -27.91 -12.98 -15.34
C GLU A 48 -29.26 -12.36 -14.96
N LEU A 49 -29.25 -11.13 -14.44
CA LEU A 49 -30.45 -10.41 -13.99
C LEU A 49 -31.25 -9.80 -15.14
N SER A 50 -30.64 -9.63 -16.32
CA SER A 50 -31.24 -8.94 -17.46
C SER A 50 -31.64 -9.89 -18.60
N LYS A 51 -31.75 -11.20 -18.33
CA LYS A 51 -32.01 -12.24 -19.35
C LYS A 51 -33.20 -11.95 -20.27
N ASP A 52 -34.20 -11.21 -19.80
CA ASP A 52 -35.42 -10.87 -20.54
C ASP A 52 -35.67 -9.35 -20.67
N VAL A 53 -34.68 -8.51 -20.35
CA VAL A 53 -34.82 -7.04 -20.35
C VAL A 53 -33.59 -6.39 -20.97
N GLU A 54 -33.80 -5.52 -21.96
CA GLU A 54 -32.72 -4.72 -22.54
C GLU A 54 -32.18 -3.75 -21.48
N TYR A 55 -30.87 -3.83 -21.19
CA TYR A 55 -30.19 -2.94 -20.27
C TYR A 55 -29.24 -1.99 -21.02
N ASN A 56 -29.06 -0.81 -20.46
CA ASN A 56 -28.19 0.20 -21.05
C ASN A 56 -26.71 -0.19 -20.87
N ARG A 57 -26.06 -0.66 -21.95
CA ARG A 57 -24.65 -1.04 -21.95
C ARG A 57 -23.71 0.13 -21.61
N MET A 58 -24.02 1.33 -22.09
CA MET A 58 -23.20 2.52 -21.80
C MET A 58 -23.18 2.83 -20.29
N ARG A 59 -24.32 2.64 -19.62
CA ARG A 59 -24.39 2.77 -18.16
C ARG A 59 -23.54 1.70 -17.48
N LEU A 60 -23.58 0.45 -17.94
CA LEU A 60 -22.74 -0.62 -17.38
C LEU A 60 -21.25 -0.31 -17.51
N GLU A 61 -20.78 0.10 -18.69
CA GLU A 61 -19.36 0.45 -18.88
C GLU A 61 -18.92 1.64 -18.02
N MET A 62 -19.79 2.62 -17.79
CA MET A 62 -19.51 3.72 -16.88
C MET A 62 -19.38 3.26 -15.42
N GLU A 63 -20.27 2.37 -14.95
CA GLU A 63 -20.18 1.80 -13.60
C GLU A 63 -18.91 0.94 -13.44
N LEU A 64 -18.50 0.21 -14.48
CA LEU A 64 -17.27 -0.56 -14.48
C LEU A 64 -16.02 0.33 -14.41
N ALA A 65 -16.01 1.46 -15.13
CA ALA A 65 -14.93 2.44 -15.04
C ALA A 65 -14.82 3.04 -13.63
N LEU A 66 -15.96 3.41 -13.02
CA LEU A 66 -15.99 3.92 -11.65
C LEU A 66 -15.57 2.85 -10.62
N LEU A 67 -15.91 1.59 -10.86
CA LEU A 67 -15.46 0.48 -10.02
C LEU A 67 -13.94 0.32 -10.11
N ALA A 68 -13.39 0.36 -11.32
CA ALA A 68 -11.94 0.25 -11.54
C ALA A 68 -11.19 1.37 -10.82
N ASP A 69 -11.63 2.62 -10.98
CA ASP A 69 -11.04 3.79 -10.33
C ASP A 69 -11.08 3.69 -8.80
N ARG A 70 -12.20 3.22 -8.22
CA ARG A 70 -12.32 3.03 -6.77
C ARG A 70 -11.45 1.91 -6.21
N ALA A 71 -11.17 0.88 -7.01
CA ALA A 71 -10.33 -0.25 -6.63
C ALA A 71 -8.85 -0.04 -6.97
N ASP A 72 -8.51 1.02 -7.71
CA ASP A 72 -7.15 1.31 -8.10
C ASP A 72 -6.32 1.83 -6.92
N VAL A 73 -5.25 1.09 -6.61
CA VAL A 73 -4.28 1.38 -5.54
C VAL A 73 -2.93 1.84 -6.09
N THR A 74 -2.83 2.10 -7.39
CA THR A 74 -1.56 2.44 -8.06
C THR A 74 -0.93 3.69 -7.47
N GLU A 75 -1.73 4.73 -7.24
CA GLU A 75 -1.21 5.99 -6.69
C GLU A 75 -0.65 5.81 -5.28
N GLU A 76 -1.36 5.05 -4.43
CA GLU A 76 -0.91 4.73 -3.08
C GLU A 76 0.38 3.92 -3.07
N CYS A 77 0.54 2.95 -3.98
CA CYS A 77 1.76 2.16 -4.10
C CYS A 77 2.96 3.02 -4.52
N VAL A 78 2.76 3.93 -5.48
CA VAL A 78 3.78 4.91 -5.91
C VAL A 78 4.16 5.84 -4.75
N ARG A 79 3.18 6.39 -4.03
CA ARG A 79 3.45 7.26 -2.87
C ARG A 79 4.19 6.51 -1.77
N LEU A 80 3.77 5.29 -1.45
CA LEU A 80 4.43 4.46 -0.42
C LEU A 80 5.88 4.12 -0.80
N ASN A 81 6.16 3.80 -2.06
CA ASN A 81 7.53 3.61 -2.56
C ASN A 81 8.36 4.90 -2.43
N SER A 82 7.80 6.05 -2.79
CA SER A 82 8.46 7.36 -2.62
C SER A 82 8.79 7.66 -1.15
N HIS A 83 7.88 7.34 -0.22
CA HIS A 83 8.13 7.47 1.21
C HIS A 83 9.22 6.50 1.71
N CYS A 84 9.28 5.28 1.19
CA CYS A 84 10.38 4.35 1.49
C CYS A 84 11.74 4.94 1.08
N GLU A 85 11.84 5.49 -0.14
CA GLU A 85 13.08 6.15 -0.59
C GLU A 85 13.43 7.38 0.27
N GLN A 86 12.43 8.16 0.67
CA GLN A 86 12.63 9.30 1.55
C GLN A 86 13.16 8.85 2.92
N PHE A 87 12.62 7.77 3.47
CA PHE A 87 13.06 7.16 4.72
C PHE A 87 14.54 6.74 4.64
N GLU A 88 14.91 5.98 3.60
CA GLU A 88 16.28 5.53 3.34
C GLU A 88 17.26 6.72 3.28
N ARG A 89 16.89 7.79 2.57
CA ARG A 89 17.72 9.02 2.46
C ARG A 89 17.91 9.72 3.80
N ILE A 90 16.87 9.77 4.65
CA ILE A 90 16.97 10.40 5.97
C ILE A 90 17.89 9.57 6.88
N CYS A 91 17.77 8.24 6.86
CA CYS A 91 18.66 7.35 7.62
C CYS A 91 20.14 7.52 7.23
N ALA A 92 20.44 7.69 5.93
CA ALA A 92 21.80 7.92 5.44
C ALA A 92 22.33 9.34 5.70
N GLY A 93 21.49 10.26 6.19
CA GLY A 93 21.83 11.65 6.45
C GLY A 93 22.78 11.82 7.65
N ARG A 94 23.54 12.93 7.67
CA ARG A 94 24.44 13.27 8.78
C ARG A 94 23.78 14.05 9.93
N GLU A 95 22.53 14.47 9.75
CA GLU A 95 21.78 15.27 10.71
C GLU A 95 20.80 14.42 11.51
N PRO A 96 20.41 14.83 12.73
CA PRO A 96 19.31 14.22 13.46
C PRO A 96 18.04 14.16 12.59
N GLY A 97 17.52 12.94 12.42
CA GLY A 97 16.41 12.63 11.52
C GLY A 97 15.08 12.32 12.20
N GLY A 98 15.03 12.14 13.53
CA GLY A 98 13.89 11.58 14.28
C GLY A 98 12.52 12.14 13.87
N ARG A 99 12.30 13.45 14.01
CA ARG A 99 11.04 14.10 13.62
C ARG A 99 10.67 13.90 12.14
N ARG A 100 11.66 13.91 11.24
CA ARG A 100 11.45 13.69 9.80
C ARG A 100 11.06 12.23 9.54
N LEU A 101 11.75 11.28 10.19
CA LEU A 101 11.41 9.85 10.11
C LEU A 101 9.99 9.61 10.65
N ASN A 102 9.63 10.20 11.79
CA ASN A 102 8.29 10.12 12.36
C ASN A 102 7.21 10.60 11.38
N PHE A 103 7.45 11.73 10.69
CA PHE A 103 6.54 12.21 9.65
C PHE A 103 6.42 11.22 8.49
N VAL A 104 7.55 10.74 7.94
CA VAL A 104 7.54 9.79 6.81
C VAL A 104 6.81 8.50 7.18
N VAL A 105 7.02 7.96 8.38
CA VAL A 105 6.34 6.75 8.87
C VAL A 105 4.83 6.96 8.98
N GLN A 106 4.37 8.15 9.39
CA GLN A 106 2.93 8.48 9.40
C GLN A 106 2.34 8.51 7.99
N GLU A 107 3.06 9.08 7.02
CA GLU A 107 2.62 9.08 5.62
C GLU A 107 2.59 7.65 5.05
N MET A 108 3.61 6.82 5.31
CA MET A 108 3.62 5.40 4.94
C MET A 108 2.39 4.65 5.48
N HIS A 109 2.06 4.88 6.77
CA HIS A 109 0.89 4.29 7.39
C HIS A 109 -0.42 4.77 6.74
N ARG A 110 -0.49 6.05 6.32
CA ARG A 110 -1.67 6.58 5.60
C ARG A 110 -1.86 5.84 4.28
N GLU A 111 -0.82 5.68 3.48
CA GLU A 111 -0.91 4.97 2.20
C GLU A 111 -1.34 3.51 2.39
N ALA A 112 -0.76 2.80 3.36
CA ALA A 112 -1.15 1.42 3.68
C ALA A 112 -2.64 1.30 4.08
N ASN A 113 -3.20 2.30 4.78
CA ASN A 113 -4.63 2.31 5.10
C ASN A 113 -5.50 2.54 3.87
N THR A 114 -5.10 3.44 2.97
CA THR A 114 -5.85 3.71 1.74
C THR A 114 -5.84 2.49 0.80
N ILE A 115 -4.71 1.79 0.67
CA ILE A 115 -4.65 0.52 -0.08
C ILE A 115 -5.66 -0.49 0.50
N GLY A 116 -5.64 -0.64 1.83
CA GLY A 116 -6.55 -1.57 2.53
C GLY A 116 -8.03 -1.20 2.42
N SER A 117 -8.38 0.08 2.28
CA SER A 117 -9.78 0.51 2.15
C SER A 117 -10.30 0.45 0.71
N LYS A 118 -9.42 0.57 -0.29
CA LYS A 118 -9.76 0.44 -1.71
C LYS A 118 -9.84 -1.01 -2.20
N SER A 119 -9.10 -1.92 -1.59
CA SER A 119 -9.10 -3.34 -1.99
C SER A 119 -9.96 -4.21 -1.07
N GLN A 120 -10.77 -5.09 -1.69
CA GLN A 120 -11.52 -6.15 -1.01
C GLN A 120 -10.95 -7.55 -1.27
N ASP A 121 -9.80 -7.63 -1.94
CA ASP A 121 -9.12 -8.89 -2.21
C ASP A 121 -8.39 -9.37 -0.94
N LEU A 122 -8.57 -10.65 -0.60
CA LEU A 122 -8.03 -11.24 0.62
C LEU A 122 -6.50 -11.21 0.66
N GLU A 123 -5.86 -11.47 -0.47
CA GLU A 123 -4.40 -11.54 -0.59
C GLU A 123 -3.77 -10.14 -0.47
N ILE A 124 -4.36 -9.13 -1.13
CA ILE A 124 -4.00 -7.73 -0.88
C ILE A 124 -4.23 -7.37 0.60
N GLY A 125 -5.33 -7.83 1.20
CA GLY A 125 -5.62 -7.62 2.62
C GLY A 125 -4.52 -8.16 3.54
N GLU A 126 -4.05 -9.38 3.29
CA GLU A 126 -2.94 -10.00 4.03
C GLU A 126 -1.65 -9.19 3.88
N HIS A 127 -1.29 -8.78 2.65
CA HIS A 127 -0.13 -7.93 2.42
C HIS A 127 -0.24 -6.56 3.13
N VAL A 128 -1.43 -5.96 3.15
CA VAL A 128 -1.68 -4.69 3.86
C VAL A 128 -1.51 -4.85 5.36
N LEU A 129 -1.94 -5.97 5.95
CA LEU A 129 -1.72 -6.24 7.37
C LEU A 129 -0.22 -6.34 7.67
N SER A 130 0.54 -7.11 6.89
CA SER A 130 1.99 -7.21 7.03
C SER A 130 2.70 -5.87 6.81
N LEU A 131 2.23 -5.05 5.87
CA LEU A 131 2.74 -3.69 5.67
C LEU A 131 2.58 -2.84 6.94
N LYS A 132 1.38 -2.83 7.53
CA LYS A 132 1.09 -2.06 8.74
C LYS A 132 1.92 -2.54 9.93
N GLU A 133 2.12 -3.85 10.07
CA GLU A 133 2.98 -4.41 11.12
C GLU A 133 4.43 -3.93 11.00
N GLU A 134 5.02 -3.95 9.79
CA GLU A 134 6.39 -3.47 9.61
C GLU A 134 6.52 -1.95 9.79
N ILE A 135 5.53 -1.18 9.31
CA ILE A 135 5.49 0.28 9.53
C ILE A 135 5.40 0.60 11.03
N GLU A 136 4.62 -0.18 11.79
CA GLU A 136 4.51 -0.01 13.23
C GLU A 136 5.82 -0.32 13.96
N ARG A 137 6.50 -1.42 13.59
CA ARG A 137 7.82 -1.75 14.15
C ARG A 137 8.85 -0.66 13.88
N ILE A 138 8.85 -0.08 12.67
CA ILE A 138 9.68 1.08 12.34
C ILE A 138 9.31 2.27 13.24
N ARG A 139 8.00 2.55 13.41
CA ARG A 139 7.51 3.66 14.24
C ARG A 139 8.02 3.57 15.67
N GLU A 140 7.87 2.41 16.30
CA GLU A 140 8.32 2.15 17.67
C GLU A 140 9.84 2.37 17.80
N GLN A 141 10.62 1.86 16.85
CA GLN A 141 12.07 2.03 16.85
C GLN A 141 12.49 3.49 16.68
N VAL A 142 11.87 4.23 15.75
CA VAL A 142 12.17 5.65 15.54
C VAL A 142 11.88 6.48 16.79
N GLN A 143 10.79 6.18 17.51
CA GLN A 143 10.42 6.88 18.74
C GLN A 143 11.35 6.55 19.92
N ASN A 144 11.89 5.34 19.98
CA ASN A 144 12.82 4.93 21.04
C ASN A 144 14.23 5.55 20.91
N VAL A 145 14.52 6.23 19.80
CA VAL A 145 15.83 6.86 19.50
C VAL A 145 15.83 8.37 19.77
N GLU A 146 14.66 9.01 19.80
CA GLU A 146 14.50 10.40 20.25
C GLU A 146 14.71 10.55 21.77
#